data_AF-A0A2N1SVJ5-F1
#
_entry.id   AF-A0A2N1SVJ5-F1
#
_cell.length_a   1.000
_cell.length_b   1.000
_cell.length_c   1.000
_cell.angle_alpha   90.00
_cell.angle_beta   90.00
_cell.angle_gamma   90.00
#
_symmetry.space_group_name_H-M   'P 1'
#
loop_
_entity.id
_entity.type
_entity.pdbx_description
1 polymer ?
#
loop_
_entity_poly.entity_id
_entity_poly.type
_entity_poly.pdbx_seq_one_letter_code
_entity_poly.pdbx_strand_id
1 'polypeptide(L)' 'MAKNKKKRNKSYTGADAAITKPVITKISAVNRSKVGQWWFDNKKIAKPILIISGIVIFIVIIILQIIQLAN' A
#
# COMPACT_ATOMS: atom_id res chain seq x y z
N MET A 1 35.01 15.27 -27.96
CA MET A 1 33.65 15.47 -28.51
C MET A 1 32.64 14.97 -27.47
N ALA A 2 31.77 15.83 -26.94
CA ALA A 2 30.80 15.43 -25.91
C ALA A 2 29.74 14.49 -26.51
N LYS A 3 29.48 13.35 -25.86
CA LYS A 3 28.40 12.43 -26.29
C LYS A 3 27.06 13.18 -26.23
N ASN A 4 26.48 13.45 -27.39
CA ASN A 4 25.15 14.05 -27.47
C ASN A 4 24.11 13.12 -26.84
N LYS A 5 23.40 13.61 -25.82
CA LYS A 5 22.32 12.86 -25.17
C LYS A 5 21.27 12.50 -26.21
N LYS A 6 20.94 11.21 -26.33
CA LYS A 6 19.90 10.73 -27.25
C LYS A 6 18.54 11.29 -26.83
N LYS A 7 17.78 11.82 -27.79
CA LYS A 7 16.42 12.34 -27.57
C LYS A 7 15.52 11.21 -27.02
N ARG A 8 14.76 11.50 -25.96
CA ARG A 8 13.96 10.52 -25.17
C ARG A 8 12.85 9.81 -25.96
N ASN A 9 12.51 10.33 -27.15
CA ASN A 9 11.51 9.75 -28.05
C ASN A 9 12.10 8.84 -29.14
N LYS A 10 13.44 8.69 -29.21
CA LYS A 10 14.07 7.80 -30.18
C LYS A 10 14.05 6.36 -29.66
N SER A 11 13.68 5.43 -30.52
CA SER A 11 13.76 3.99 -30.24
C SER A 11 15.18 3.58 -29.78
N TYR A 12 15.27 2.78 -28.73
CA TYR A 12 16.51 2.22 -28.22
C TYR A 12 16.87 1.00 -29.08
N THR A 13 17.75 1.19 -30.06
CA THR A 13 18.24 0.15 -30.98
C THR A 13 19.76 -0.03 -30.83
N GLY A 14 20.25 -1.26 -30.99
CA GLY A 14 21.67 -1.64 -30.87
C GLY A 14 21.98 -2.61 -29.73
N ALA A 15 23.18 -3.20 -29.72
CA ALA A 15 23.61 -4.19 -28.71
C ALA A 15 23.61 -3.63 -27.27
N ASP A 16 23.98 -2.36 -27.10
CA ASP A 16 24.01 -1.67 -25.79
C ASP A 16 22.65 -1.13 -25.34
N ALA A 17 21.62 -1.26 -26.19
CA ALA A 17 20.29 -0.75 -25.91
C ALA A 17 19.58 -1.50 -24.78
N ALA A 18 19.95 -2.76 -24.53
CA ALA A 18 19.41 -3.56 -23.44
C ALA A 18 19.87 -3.08 -22.06
N ILE A 19 21.08 -2.52 -21.97
CA ILE A 19 21.71 -2.07 -20.71
C ILE A 19 21.10 -0.74 -20.23
N THR A 20 20.53 0.05 -21.14
CA THR A 20 20.06 1.43 -20.89
C THR A 20 18.54 1.61 -21.00
N LYS A 21 17.77 0.51 -21.00
CA LYS A 21 16.30 0.60 -21.08
C LYS A 21 15.74 1.29 -19.83
N PRO A 22 14.89 2.32 -19.99
CA PRO A 22 14.23 2.93 -18.84
C PRO A 22 13.21 1.95 -18.23
N VAL A 23 13.10 1.95 -16.90
CA VAL A 23 12.02 1.25 -16.21
C VAL A 23 10.72 2.01 -16.48
N ILE A 24 9.84 1.42 -17.30
CA ILE A 24 8.53 2.00 -17.59
C ILE A 24 7.60 1.69 -16.42
N THR A 25 7.34 2.69 -15.57
CA THR A 25 6.30 2.63 -14.55
C THR A 25 4.95 2.98 -15.20
N LYS A 26 4.13 1.95 -15.43
CA LYS A 26 2.74 2.15 -15.90
C LYS A 26 1.89 2.57 -14.71
N ILE A 27 1.45 3.83 -14.70
CA ILE A 27 0.57 4.37 -13.66
C ILE A 27 -0.86 4.29 -14.19
N SER A 28 -1.69 3.44 -13.60
CA SER A 28 -3.13 3.38 -13.90
C SER A 28 -3.91 4.03 -12.76
N ALA A 29 -4.82 4.93 -13.12
CA ALA A 29 -5.77 5.49 -12.17
C ALA A 29 -6.87 4.47 -11.92
N VAL A 30 -6.96 3.96 -10.68
CA VAL A 30 -8.06 3.10 -10.26
C VAL A 30 -9.19 4.00 -9.78
N ASN A 31 -10.37 3.89 -10.38
CA ASN A 31 -11.55 4.57 -9.88
C ASN A 31 -11.98 3.91 -8.56
N ARG A 32 -11.80 4.62 -7.43
CA ARG A 32 -12.20 4.18 -6.10
C ARG A 32 -13.21 5.17 -5.53
N SER A 33 -14.23 4.65 -4.83
CA SER A 33 -15.13 5.47 -4.04
C SER A 33 -14.37 6.18 -2.91
N LYS A 34 -14.94 7.27 -2.36
CA LYS A 34 -14.32 8.04 -1.27
C LYS A 34 -13.89 7.14 -0.10
N VAL A 35 -14.73 6.17 0.27
CA VAL A 35 -14.43 5.20 1.35
C VAL A 35 -13.27 4.28 0.97
N GLY A 36 -13.26 3.73 -0.25
CA GLY A 36 -12.20 2.85 -0.72
C GLY A 36 -10.85 3.55 -0.87
N GLN A 37 -10.87 4.82 -1.25
CA GLN A 37 -9.67 5.67 -1.31
C GLN A 37 -9.14 5.92 0.10
N TRP A 38 -10.00 6.35 1.04
CA TRP A 38 -9.60 6.57 2.42
C TRP A 38 -9.02 5.31 3.08
N TRP A 39 -9.64 4.14 2.86
CA TRP A 39 -9.10 2.87 3.35
C TRP A 39 -7.73 2.56 2.73
N PHE A 40 -7.56 2.76 1.42
CA PHE A 40 -6.28 2.49 0.76
C PHE A 40 -5.14 3.32 1.36
N ASP A 41 -5.41 4.59 1.68
CA ASP A 41 -4.46 5.54 2.23
C ASP A 41 -4.18 5.25 3.72
N ASN A 42 -5.21 4.92 4.50
CA ASN A 42 -5.12 4.78 5.96
C ASN A 42 -4.99 3.34 6.47
N LYS A 43 -5.07 2.31 5.62
CA LYS A 43 -5.03 0.88 6.03
C LYS A 43 -3.84 0.51 6.92
N LYS A 44 -2.68 1.18 6.79
CA LYS A 44 -1.51 0.90 7.62
C LYS A 44 -1.74 1.22 9.10
N ILE A 45 -2.62 2.19 9.37
CA ILE A 45 -2.97 2.66 10.70
C ILE A 45 -4.32 2.06 11.13
N ALA A 46 -5.29 2.00 10.22
CA ALA A 46 -6.62 1.47 10.52
C ALA A 46 -6.61 -0.02 10.91
N LYS A 47 -5.73 -0.83 10.29
CA LYS A 47 -5.60 -2.26 10.60
C LYS A 47 -5.18 -2.53 12.05
N PRO A 48 -4.06 -2.00 12.56
CA PRO A 48 -3.66 -2.25 13.95
C PRO A 48 -4.68 -1.70 14.94
N ILE A 49 -5.30 -0.54 14.67
CA ILE A 49 -6.34 0.02 15.55
C ILE A 49 -7.53 -0.92 15.66
N LEU A 50 -8.01 -1.49 14.54
CA LEU A 50 -9.11 -2.45 14.55
C LEU A 50 -8.76 -3.71 15.36
N ILE A 51 -7.53 -4.22 15.21
CA ILE A 51 -7.06 -5.39 15.95
C ILE A 51 -7.01 -5.10 17.45
N ILE A 52 -6.39 -3.97 17.85
CA ILE A 52 -6.29 -3.55 19.24
C ILE A 52 -7.68 -3.38 19.86
N SER A 53 -8.60 -2.74 19.14
CA SER A 53 -9.98 -2.58 19.57
C SER A 53 -10.66 -3.93 19.83
N GLY A 54 -10.45 -4.91 18.94
CA GLY A 54 -10.99 -6.26 19.12
C GLY A 54 -10.43 -6.96 20.36
N ILE A 55 -9.13 -6.84 20.61
CA ILE A 55 -8.47 -7.41 21.80
C ILE A 55 -9.03 -6.78 23.08
N VAL A 56 -9.19 -5.45 23.12
CA VAL A 56 -9.74 -4.76 24.30
C VAL A 56 -11.17 -5.23 24.59
N ILE A 57 -12.02 -5.31 23.57
CA ILE A 57 -13.39 -5.80 23.72
C ILE A 57 -13.39 -7.24 24.25
N PHE A 58 -12.53 -8.10 23.72
CA PHE A 58 -12.41 -9.48 24.17
C PHE A 58 -12.02 -9.58 25.65
N ILE A 59 -11.05 -8.79 26.10
CA ILE A 59 -10.65 -8.72 27.52
C ILE A 59 -11.82 -8.30 28.40
N VAL A 60 -12.57 -7.27 28.00
CA VAL A 60 -13.75 -6.80 28.75
C VAL A 60 -14.80 -7.88 28.88
N ILE A 61 -15.10 -8.61 27.80
CA ILE A 61 -16.06 -9.72 27.81
C ILE A 61 -15.63 -10.81 28.79
N ILE A 62 -14.36 -11.18 28.79
CA ILE A 62 -13.82 -12.19 29.73
C ILE A 62 -13.99 -11.73 31.17
N ILE A 63 -13.63 -10.46 31.48
CA ILE A 63 -13.77 -9.91 32.83
C ILE A 63 -15.23 -9.96 33.29
N LEU A 64 -16.17 -9.56 32.42
CA LEU A 64 -17.60 -9.61 32.71
C LEU A 64 -18.07 -11.04 33.00
N GLN A 65 -17.63 -12.02 32.21
CA GLN A 65 -17.95 -13.43 32.41
C GLN A 65 -17.39 -13.98 33.73
N ILE A 66 -16.16 -13.60 34.09
CA ILE A 66 -15.56 -14.00 35.38
C ILE A 66 -16.37 -13.43 36.55
N ILE A 67 -16.73 -12.14 36.49
CA ILE A 67 -17.55 -11.49 37.53
C ILE A 67 -18.90 -12.20 37.66
N GLN A 68 -19.54 -12.52 36.52
CA GLN A 68 -20.83 -13.23 36.52
C GLN A 68 -20.72 -14.66 37.07
N LEU A 69 -19.59 -15.34 36.87
CA LEU A 69 -19.38 -16.69 37.40
C LEU A 69 -19.06 -16.68 38.91
N ALA A 70 -18.36 -15.64 39.37
CA ALA A 70 -17.90 -15.53 40.75
C ALA A 70 -18.97 -15.01 41.73
N ASN A 71 -20.04 -14.40 41.22
CA ASN A 71 -21.14 -13.82 41.99
C ASN A 71 -22.41 -14.66 41.87
#